data_AF-A0AA88QKM3-F1
#
_entry.id   AF-A0AA88QKM3-F1
#
_cell.length_a   1.000
_cell.length_b   1.000
_cell.length_c   1.000
_cell.angle_alpha   90.00
_cell.angle_beta   90.00
_cell.angle_gamma   90.00
#
_symmetry.space_group_name_H-M   'P 1'
#
loop_
_entity.id
_entity.type
_entity.pdbx_description
1 polymer ?
#
loop_
_entity_poly.entity_id
_entity_poly.type
_entity_poly.pdbx_seq_one_letter_code
_entity_poly.pdbx_strand_id
1 'polypeptide(L)'
;MRNYEMPEHVVEDILSRMRVKDVLRFRVLAKAWCDRMDSPEFVKLHLRRSIGSGAGVSLVHRLGTKLRSSNLNSVATSTRCFLHCREPSELDVIGSCNGLLLLALHYDEKGGVLTLFNPGTRRVRYLPSSNFHCSAQGRSIDYGLGYDSGSEDYKIIEIIQIRPQDSLSRATRANVYSLTRNSWREVQAFTNDFSAHGPWRCEVGGALHILGRMERSEKVQHPVMAITAFHVRSEKFRDVPLPEYGQDYLDMAVAELGGCLCLACHYKPRRNYRVEVWIMKEYGVGDSWIKILSFMLHLFGDPIPLPVPVAYSARGDKLLFNCRRLRLFWYDMTNTPDSLDLRPRQNSTSHSWCEDECICVDSIVPLNGRGRVDNLNHEVLSHRPNEDEAQSHWLPPQKGWIKVNCAGDWDSRGGTVGVVGRDMQGKVKFLIAKRLSCTSAVWAEAAALQEAVLAADDFGLPKVILEIDSKDVITALDSNLLCCGRGGIEQMLMNVMSKSSRFRNVYFSYVKRSANQAARWLSCLAKVDVISLDGEQTVPQDLKLLCSADAPPEG
;
A
#
# COMPACT_ATOMS: atom_id res chain seq x y z
N MET A 1 31.91 -23.19 35.31
CA MET A 1 32.21 -22.21 34.25
C MET A 1 31.59 -20.89 34.68
N ARG A 2 32.32 -19.77 34.68
CA ARG A 2 31.73 -18.46 34.95
C ARG A 2 30.90 -18.07 33.72
N ASN A 3 29.58 -17.95 33.87
CA ASN A 3 28.71 -17.36 32.86
C ASN A 3 29.06 -15.87 32.77
N TYR A 4 29.85 -15.49 31.76
CA TYR A 4 29.98 -14.09 31.39
C TYR A 4 28.73 -13.72 30.58
N GLU A 5 27.73 -13.16 31.26
CA GLU A 5 26.60 -12.55 30.57
C GLU A 5 27.05 -11.21 29.97
N MET A 6 26.87 -11.06 28.66
CA MET A 6 27.17 -9.81 27.97
C MET A 6 26.16 -8.73 28.41
N PRO A 7 26.59 -7.50 28.74
CA PRO A 7 25.67 -6.46 29.18
C PRO A 7 24.59 -6.16 28.14
N GLU A 8 23.35 -5.95 28.57
CA GLU A 8 22.19 -5.85 27.67
C GLU A 8 22.32 -4.71 26.65
N HIS A 9 22.85 -3.57 27.06
CA HIS A 9 23.07 -2.42 26.18
C HIS A 9 24.09 -2.73 25.06
N VAL A 10 25.05 -3.63 25.29
CA VAL A 10 26.01 -4.07 24.27
C VAL A 10 25.31 -4.98 23.25
N VAL A 11 24.44 -5.87 23.73
CA VAL A 11 23.60 -6.71 22.86
C VAL A 11 22.72 -5.83 21.96
N GLU A 12 22.03 -4.83 22.54
CA GLU A 12 21.20 -3.87 21.80
C GLU A 12 21.99 -3.05 20.79
N ASP A 13 23.20 -2.61 21.15
CA ASP A 13 24.09 -1.91 20.23
C ASP A 13 24.48 -2.79 19.03
N ILE A 14 24.81 -4.06 19.27
CA ILE A 14 25.17 -5.00 18.21
C ILE A 14 23.97 -5.25 17.30
N LEU A 15 22.82 -5.63 17.88
CA LEU A 15 21.62 -5.98 17.11
C LEU A 15 21.08 -4.81 16.29
N SER A 16 21.14 -3.59 16.83
CA SER A 16 20.67 -2.40 16.13
C SER A 16 21.53 -2.01 14.91
N ARG A 17 22.73 -2.60 14.74
CA ARG A 17 23.58 -2.45 13.53
C ARG A 17 23.38 -3.57 12.51
N MET A 18 22.63 -4.61 12.86
CA MET A 18 22.44 -5.77 11.98
C MET A 18 21.39 -5.50 10.90
N ARG A 19 21.44 -6.27 9.80
CA ARG A 19 20.42 -6.21 8.76
C ARG A 19 19.09 -6.73 9.28
N VAL A 20 17.99 -6.20 8.77
CA VAL A 20 16.62 -6.59 9.15
C VAL A 20 16.41 -8.10 9.15
N LYS A 21 16.88 -8.80 8.11
CA LYS A 21 16.75 -10.26 8.00
C LYS A 21 17.36 -11.02 9.18
N ASP A 22 18.44 -10.50 9.75
CA ASP A 22 19.18 -11.16 10.83
C ASP A 22 18.50 -10.84 12.16
N VAL A 23 18.10 -9.58 12.38
CA VAL A 23 17.26 -9.17 13.52
C VAL A 23 16.00 -10.04 13.61
N LEU A 24 15.30 -10.26 12.50
CA LEU A 24 14.10 -11.11 12.45
C LEU A 24 14.39 -12.58 12.79
N ARG A 25 15.58 -13.09 12.45
CA ARG A 25 16.02 -14.45 12.82
C ARG A 25 16.35 -14.55 14.31
N PHE A 26 16.98 -13.53 14.89
CA PHE A 26 17.22 -13.50 16.33
C PHE A 26 15.93 -13.39 17.14
N ARG A 27 14.88 -12.77 16.55
CA ARG A 27 13.58 -12.60 17.17
C ARG A 27 12.92 -13.90 17.61
N VAL A 28 13.20 -14.99 16.90
CA VAL A 28 12.61 -16.30 17.20
C VAL A 28 13.42 -17.15 18.18
N LEU A 29 14.59 -16.68 18.64
CA LEU A 29 15.47 -17.48 19.51
C LEU A 29 15.05 -17.44 20.98
N ALA A 30 14.46 -16.34 21.45
CA ALA A 30 14.01 -16.18 22.83
C ALA A 30 12.93 -15.10 22.94
N LYS A 31 11.96 -15.29 23.84
CA LYS A 31 10.89 -14.32 24.10
C LYS A 31 11.43 -12.96 24.55
N ALA A 32 12.39 -12.95 25.47
CA ALA A 32 13.02 -11.71 25.94
C ALA A 32 13.69 -10.91 24.80
N TRP A 33 14.28 -11.61 23.81
CA TRP A 33 14.87 -10.97 22.64
C TRP A 33 13.78 -10.44 21.70
N CYS A 34 12.69 -11.19 21.49
CA CYS A 34 11.53 -10.73 20.75
C CYS A 34 10.96 -9.44 21.34
N ASP A 35 10.65 -9.46 22.64
CA ASP A 35 10.06 -8.32 23.36
C ASP A 35 10.96 -7.08 23.29
N ARG A 36 12.29 -7.27 23.40
CA ARG A 36 13.28 -6.20 23.25
C ARG A 36 13.32 -5.64 21.83
N MET A 37 13.37 -6.50 20.81
CA MET A 37 13.45 -6.04 19.42
C MET A 37 12.14 -5.46 18.90
N ASP A 38 11.01 -5.79 19.53
CA ASP A 38 9.70 -5.20 19.27
C ASP A 38 9.45 -3.91 20.07
N SER A 39 10.38 -3.53 20.98
CA SER A 39 10.26 -2.27 21.73
C SER A 39 10.37 -1.05 20.81
N PRO A 40 9.57 0.02 21.04
CA PRO A 40 9.64 1.24 20.24
C PRO A 40 11.03 1.88 20.21
N GLU A 41 11.77 1.79 21.32
CA GLU A 41 13.12 2.35 21.47
C GLU A 41 14.11 1.64 20.55
N PHE A 42 14.09 0.30 20.55
CA PHE A 42 14.95 -0.50 19.69
C PHE A 42 14.61 -0.29 18.21
N VAL A 43 13.32 -0.28 17.85
CA VAL A 43 12.86 -0.04 16.46
C VAL A 43 13.37 1.32 15.95
N LYS A 44 13.26 2.38 16.75
CA LYS A 44 13.78 3.71 16.39
C LYS A 44 15.29 3.72 16.27
N LEU A 45 16.00 3.08 17.22
CA LEU A 45 17.45 3.01 17.20
C LEU A 45 17.96 2.28 15.95
N HIS A 46 17.36 1.13 15.63
CA HIS A 46 17.65 0.35 14.43
C HIS A 46 17.39 1.16 13.16
N LEU A 47 16.21 1.80 13.06
CA LEU A 47 15.87 2.64 11.91
C LEU A 47 16.85 3.81 11.72
N ARG A 48 17.19 4.54 12.80
CA ARG A 48 18.17 5.65 12.74
C ARG A 48 19.54 5.18 12.24
N ARG A 49 19.99 4.00 12.65
CA ARG A 49 21.24 3.39 12.19
C ARG A 49 21.17 2.96 10.73
N SER A 50 20.03 2.40 10.29
CA SER A 50 19.80 2.06 8.88
C SER A 50 19.83 3.31 7.98
N ILE A 51 19.21 4.41 8.43
CA ILE A 51 19.24 5.71 7.71
C ILE A 51 20.67 6.26 7.68
N GLY A 52 21.34 6.33 8.83
CA GLY A 52 22.67 6.97 8.94
C GLY A 52 23.82 6.19 8.30
N SER A 53 23.73 4.86 8.22
CA SER A 53 24.80 4.04 7.63
C SER A 53 24.70 3.89 6.11
N GLY A 54 23.54 4.16 5.51
CA GLY A 54 23.27 3.89 4.09
C GLY A 54 23.24 2.40 3.70
N ALA A 55 23.65 1.49 4.59
CA ALA A 55 23.81 0.06 4.33
C ALA A 55 22.47 -0.71 4.20
N GLY A 56 21.36 -0.05 4.53
CA GLY A 56 19.99 -0.57 4.39
C GLY A 56 19.17 0.14 3.30
N VAL A 57 19.76 1.02 2.50
CA VAL A 57 19.03 1.77 1.46
C VAL A 57 18.88 0.91 0.21
N SER A 58 17.63 0.66 -0.18
CA SER A 58 17.27 -0.10 -1.37
C SER A 58 16.49 0.77 -2.35
N LEU A 59 16.73 0.56 -3.63
CA LEU A 59 15.87 1.08 -4.68
C LEU A 59 14.70 0.12 -4.86
N VAL A 60 13.51 0.56 -4.45
CA VAL A 60 12.27 -0.16 -4.71
C VAL A 60 11.67 0.35 -6.01
N HIS A 61 11.39 -0.56 -6.94
CA HIS A 61 10.89 -0.20 -8.26
C HIS A 61 9.89 -1.23 -8.77
N ARG A 62 8.92 -0.76 -9.54
CA ARG A 62 7.97 -1.59 -10.26
C ARG A 62 8.53 -1.98 -11.61
N LEU A 63 8.45 -3.28 -11.92
CA LEU A 63 8.84 -3.82 -13.22
C LEU A 63 7.71 -4.70 -13.75
N GLY A 64 6.87 -4.13 -14.59
CA GLY A 64 5.61 -4.76 -15.03
C GLY A 64 4.70 -5.04 -13.84
N THR A 65 4.40 -6.32 -13.60
CA THR A 65 3.50 -6.80 -12.54
C THR A 65 4.20 -7.09 -11.20
N LYS A 66 5.47 -6.70 -11.04
CA LYS A 66 6.28 -7.07 -9.87
C LYS A 66 6.88 -5.86 -9.19
N LEU A 67 6.76 -5.82 -7.86
CA LEU A 67 7.51 -4.90 -7.02
C LEU A 67 8.84 -5.54 -6.61
N ARG A 68 9.95 -4.86 -6.89
CA ARG A 68 11.30 -5.36 -6.63
C ARG A 68 12.12 -4.38 -5.82
N SER A 69 13.09 -4.89 -5.06
CA SER A 69 14.21 -4.10 -4.51
C SER A 69 15.51 -4.50 -5.17
N SER A 70 16.33 -3.51 -5.45
CA SER A 70 17.74 -3.67 -5.79
C SER A 70 18.63 -2.87 -4.85
N ASN A 71 19.85 -3.32 -4.64
CA ASN A 71 20.89 -2.47 -4.07
C ASN A 71 21.17 -1.32 -5.05
N LEU A 72 21.21 -0.08 -4.53
CA LEU A 72 21.41 1.13 -5.31
C LEU A 72 22.71 1.08 -6.15
N ASN A 73 23.78 0.48 -5.63
CA ASN A 73 25.07 0.39 -6.33
C ASN A 73 25.14 -0.77 -7.34
N SER A 74 24.17 -1.70 -7.32
CA SER A 74 24.16 -2.89 -8.18
C SER A 74 22.78 -3.15 -8.79
N VAL A 75 22.10 -2.09 -9.26
CA VAL A 75 20.73 -2.11 -9.82
C VAL A 75 20.52 -3.24 -10.84
N ALA A 76 21.57 -3.68 -11.53
CA ALA A 76 21.54 -4.69 -12.59
C ALA A 76 21.65 -6.17 -12.15
N THR A 77 22.10 -6.50 -10.93
CA THR A 77 22.59 -7.87 -10.63
C THR A 77 21.89 -8.61 -9.48
N SER A 78 21.16 -7.91 -8.60
CA SER A 78 20.46 -8.57 -7.49
C SER A 78 19.14 -7.86 -7.20
N THR A 79 18.05 -8.44 -7.71
CA THR A 79 16.69 -7.97 -7.46
C THR A 79 15.94 -8.95 -6.56
N ARG A 80 15.44 -8.50 -5.41
CA ARG A 80 14.50 -9.26 -4.58
C ARG A 80 13.07 -8.91 -5.00
N CYS A 81 12.26 -9.89 -5.36
CA CYS A 81 10.82 -9.68 -5.60
C CYS A 81 10.08 -9.67 -4.26
N PHE A 82 9.22 -8.66 -4.06
CA PHE A 82 8.42 -8.50 -2.84
C PHE A 82 6.95 -8.82 -3.05
N LEU A 83 6.36 -8.25 -4.11
CA LEU A 83 4.95 -8.39 -4.44
C LEU A 83 4.81 -8.73 -5.92
N HIS A 84 3.74 -9.43 -6.25
CA HIS A 84 3.36 -9.77 -7.61
C HIS A 84 1.86 -9.54 -7.78
N CYS A 85 1.51 -8.66 -8.70
CA CYS A 85 0.14 -8.38 -9.12
C CYS A 85 -0.19 -9.15 -10.40
N ARG A 86 -1.48 -9.20 -10.79
CA ARG A 86 -1.86 -9.86 -12.05
C ARG A 86 -1.56 -8.97 -13.23
N GLU A 87 -1.88 -7.69 -13.11
CA GLU A 87 -1.70 -6.70 -14.17
C GLU A 87 -0.84 -5.51 -13.70
N PRO A 88 -0.07 -4.86 -14.60
CA PRO A 88 0.76 -3.72 -14.24
C PRO A 88 -0.04 -2.53 -13.71
N SER A 89 -1.28 -2.38 -14.16
CA SER A 89 -2.25 -1.35 -13.73
C SER A 89 -2.72 -1.50 -12.29
N GLU A 90 -2.52 -2.67 -11.68
CA GLU A 90 -2.98 -2.97 -10.31
C GLU A 90 -2.00 -2.51 -9.24
N LEU A 91 -0.89 -1.84 -9.57
CA LEU A 91 0.13 -1.44 -8.60
C LEU A 91 0.70 -0.07 -8.95
N ASP A 92 0.59 0.85 -8.01
CA ASP A 92 1.27 2.14 -8.03
C ASP A 92 2.10 2.32 -6.75
N VAL A 93 3.33 2.80 -6.91
CA VAL A 93 4.24 3.11 -5.79
C VAL A 93 4.14 4.60 -5.52
N ILE A 94 3.37 4.95 -4.49
CA ILE A 94 3.11 6.36 -4.16
C ILE A 94 4.36 7.00 -3.55
N GLY A 95 5.01 6.31 -2.61
CA GLY A 95 6.21 6.81 -1.96
C GLY A 95 6.66 5.98 -0.77
N SER A 96 7.73 6.43 -0.14
CA SER A 96 8.32 5.81 1.03
C SER A 96 8.49 6.83 2.16
N CYS A 97 8.47 6.36 3.40
CA CYS A 97 8.85 7.17 4.55
C CYS A 97 9.38 6.25 5.65
N ASN A 98 10.58 6.53 6.17
CA ASN A 98 11.15 5.84 7.33
C ASN A 98 11.02 4.30 7.27
N GLY A 99 11.25 3.74 6.08
CA GLY A 99 11.23 2.30 5.83
C GLY A 99 9.87 1.63 5.63
N LEU A 100 8.80 2.42 5.54
CA LEU A 100 7.49 1.98 5.07
C LEU A 100 7.25 2.49 3.64
N LEU A 101 6.51 1.72 2.85
CA LEU A 101 6.02 2.10 1.52
C LEU A 101 4.51 2.32 1.58
N LEU A 102 4.04 3.34 0.86
CA LEU A 102 2.64 3.50 0.53
C LEU A 102 2.44 3.06 -0.93
N LEU A 103 1.53 2.12 -1.13
CA LEU A 103 1.16 1.55 -2.41
C LEU A 103 -0.34 1.80 -2.66
N ALA A 104 -0.73 1.96 -3.91
CA ALA A 104 -2.12 1.76 -4.31
C ALA A 104 -2.19 0.44 -5.08
N LEU A 105 -2.94 -0.53 -4.53
CA LEU A 105 -3.10 -1.86 -5.11
C LEU A 105 -4.49 -2.05 -5.69
N HIS A 106 -4.63 -2.90 -6.71
CA HIS A 106 -5.92 -3.39 -7.22
C HIS A 106 -6.88 -2.26 -7.63
N TYR A 107 -6.46 -1.43 -8.59
CA TYR A 107 -7.35 -0.44 -9.21
C TYR A 107 -8.55 -1.13 -9.87
N ASP A 108 -9.75 -0.82 -9.40
CA ASP A 108 -11.00 -1.13 -10.11
C ASP A 108 -11.75 0.15 -10.49
N GLU A 109 -12.97 0.03 -11.01
CA GLU A 109 -13.83 1.17 -11.38
C GLU A 109 -14.07 2.16 -10.23
N LYS A 110 -13.86 1.72 -8.97
CA LYS A 110 -14.01 2.53 -7.75
C LYS A 110 -12.67 3.03 -7.18
N GLY A 111 -11.55 2.82 -7.88
CA GLY A 111 -10.19 3.28 -7.50
C GLY A 111 -9.30 2.20 -6.85
N GLY A 112 -8.05 2.55 -6.54
CA GLY A 112 -7.06 1.64 -5.94
C GLY A 112 -7.13 1.60 -4.41
N VAL A 113 -6.80 0.46 -3.81
CA VAL A 113 -6.74 0.27 -2.36
C VAL A 113 -5.39 0.67 -1.79
N LEU A 114 -5.40 1.70 -0.94
CA LEU A 114 -4.20 2.15 -0.25
C LEU A 114 -3.67 1.07 0.71
N THR A 115 -2.38 0.83 0.62
CA THR A 115 -1.71 -0.26 1.31
C THR A 115 -0.35 0.20 1.83
N LEU A 116 -0.11 0.02 3.13
CA LEU A 116 1.22 0.13 3.71
C LEU A 116 1.97 -1.19 3.55
N PHE A 117 3.21 -1.13 3.12
CA PHE A 117 4.08 -2.30 2.98
C PHE A 117 5.42 -2.02 3.64
N ASN A 118 5.91 -2.96 4.45
CA ASN A 118 7.28 -2.94 4.96
C ASN A 118 8.11 -3.98 4.18
N PRO A 119 9.03 -3.56 3.28
CA PRO A 119 9.85 -4.48 2.50
C PRO A 119 10.80 -5.36 3.33
N GLY A 120 11.28 -4.85 4.45
CA GLY A 120 12.20 -5.52 5.36
C GLY A 120 11.53 -6.69 6.09
N THR A 121 10.36 -6.44 6.66
CA THR A 121 9.56 -7.45 7.39
C THR A 121 8.62 -8.24 6.50
N ARG A 122 8.38 -7.78 5.26
CA ARG A 122 7.40 -8.32 4.30
C ARG A 122 5.96 -8.29 4.79
N ARG A 123 5.65 -7.43 5.76
CA ARG A 123 4.29 -7.22 6.25
C ARG A 123 3.57 -6.26 5.33
N VAL A 124 2.27 -6.51 5.13
CA VAL A 124 1.35 -5.69 4.35
C VAL A 124 0.19 -5.28 5.25
N ARG A 125 -0.26 -4.03 5.16
CA ARG A 125 -1.46 -3.52 5.84
C ARG A 125 -2.32 -2.74 4.85
N TYR A 126 -3.51 -3.26 4.57
CA TYR A 126 -4.53 -2.55 3.80
C TYR A 126 -5.16 -1.49 4.69
N LEU A 127 -5.34 -0.29 4.14
CA LEU A 127 -5.89 0.85 4.86
C LEU A 127 -7.39 0.96 4.60
N PRO A 128 -8.21 1.39 5.59
CA PRO A 128 -9.61 1.64 5.36
C PRO A 128 -9.78 2.71 4.28
N SER A 129 -10.82 2.58 3.45
CA SER A 129 -11.15 3.62 2.48
C SER A 129 -11.50 4.94 3.19
N SER A 130 -11.13 6.07 2.59
CA SER A 130 -11.65 7.36 3.03
C SER A 130 -13.14 7.45 2.69
N ASN A 131 -13.91 8.21 3.47
CA ASN A 131 -15.36 8.37 3.26
C ASN A 131 -15.74 8.95 1.88
N PHE A 132 -14.76 9.45 1.12
CA PHE A 132 -14.97 10.17 -0.14
C PHE A 132 -14.39 9.42 -1.35
N HIS A 133 -13.74 8.28 -1.15
CA HIS A 133 -13.17 7.45 -2.21
C HIS A 133 -14.22 6.92 -3.21
N CYS A 134 -15.51 6.99 -2.87
CA CYS A 134 -16.63 6.45 -3.67
C CYS A 134 -17.85 7.39 -3.76
N SER A 135 -17.68 8.72 -3.72
CA SER A 135 -18.80 9.64 -3.99
C SER A 135 -18.84 10.04 -5.47
N ALA A 136 -20.03 10.11 -6.08
CA ALA A 136 -20.22 10.56 -7.47
C ALA A 136 -19.70 11.99 -7.75
N GLN A 137 -19.26 12.71 -6.72
CA GLN A 137 -18.93 14.14 -6.75
C GLN A 137 -17.42 14.41 -6.63
N GLY A 138 -16.58 13.44 -6.25
CA GLY A 138 -15.16 13.66 -5.97
C GLY A 138 -14.24 12.51 -6.36
N ARG A 139 -13.04 12.85 -6.86
CA ARG A 139 -11.97 11.90 -7.22
C ARG A 139 -10.72 12.21 -6.41
N SER A 140 -10.18 11.21 -5.73
CA SER A 140 -8.83 11.31 -5.14
C SER A 140 -7.82 11.47 -6.28
N ILE A 141 -7.07 12.57 -6.23
CA ILE A 141 -6.09 12.92 -7.27
C ILE A 141 -4.67 12.61 -6.82
N ASP A 142 -4.42 12.52 -5.51
CA ASP A 142 -3.08 12.25 -5.00
C ASP A 142 -3.04 11.77 -3.54
N TYR A 143 -1.95 11.09 -3.18
CA TYR A 143 -1.63 10.58 -1.85
C TYR A 143 -0.17 10.81 -1.48
N GLY A 144 0.12 11.00 -0.20
CA GLY A 144 1.50 11.11 0.28
C GLY A 144 1.68 10.51 1.66
N LEU A 145 2.82 9.85 1.90
CA LEU A 145 3.16 9.22 3.18
C LEU A 145 4.23 10.04 3.91
N GLY A 146 3.95 10.45 5.15
CA GLY A 146 4.89 11.18 5.98
C GLY A 146 4.93 10.69 7.42
N TYR A 147 5.98 11.09 8.15
CA TYR A 147 6.15 10.77 9.57
C TYR A 147 6.14 12.03 10.42
N ASP A 148 5.17 12.14 11.33
CA ASP A 148 5.17 13.19 12.34
C ASP A 148 6.02 12.74 13.52
N SER A 149 7.24 13.25 13.66
CA SER A 149 8.12 12.90 14.78
C SER A 149 7.68 13.44 16.15
N GLY A 150 6.68 14.32 16.20
CA GLY A 150 6.16 14.89 17.46
C GLY A 150 5.09 14.00 18.08
N SER A 151 4.07 13.63 17.30
CA SER A 151 3.12 12.58 17.70
C SER A 151 3.70 11.18 17.49
N GLU A 152 4.77 11.09 16.72
CA GLU A 152 5.61 9.92 16.47
C GLU A 152 4.75 8.80 15.84
N ASP A 153 4.04 9.24 14.80
CA ASP A 153 2.99 8.57 14.03
C ASP A 153 3.22 8.71 12.53
N TYR A 154 2.85 7.67 11.77
CA TYR A 154 2.80 7.76 10.32
C TYR A 154 1.45 8.34 9.90
N LYS A 155 1.51 9.33 9.00
CA LYS A 155 0.33 9.97 8.46
C LYS A 155 0.30 9.86 6.94
N ILE A 156 -0.90 9.74 6.40
CA ILE A 156 -1.11 9.75 4.95
C ILE A 156 -2.03 10.90 4.62
N ILE A 157 -1.60 11.77 3.72
CA ILE A 157 -2.43 12.82 3.13
C ILE A 157 -3.09 12.25 1.88
N GLU A 158 -4.38 12.53 1.72
CA GLU A 158 -5.15 12.29 0.50
C GLU A 158 -5.68 13.65 0.02
N ILE A 159 -5.50 13.94 -1.27
CA ILE A 159 -6.05 15.13 -1.91
C ILE A 159 -7.18 14.71 -2.84
N ILE A 160 -8.33 15.36 -2.69
CA ILE A 160 -9.55 15.06 -3.42
C ILE A 160 -9.96 16.29 -4.22
N GLN A 161 -10.20 16.09 -5.50
CA GLN A 161 -10.80 17.10 -6.36
C GLN A 161 -12.29 16.83 -6.51
N ILE A 162 -13.11 17.82 -6.15
CA ILE A 162 -14.56 17.77 -6.28
C ILE A 162 -14.97 18.62 -7.49
N ARG A 163 -15.91 18.09 -8.27
CA ARG A 163 -16.59 18.85 -9.32
C ARG A 163 -18.03 19.11 -8.87
N PRO A 164 -18.35 20.32 -8.38
CA PRO A 164 -19.71 20.70 -8.10
C PRO A 164 -20.55 20.65 -9.39
N GLN A 165 -21.79 20.18 -9.30
CA GLN A 165 -22.68 19.97 -10.45
C GLN A 165 -23.01 21.30 -11.17
N ASP A 166 -22.89 22.43 -10.47
CA ASP A 166 -23.30 23.77 -10.92
C ASP A 166 -22.17 24.82 -10.95
N SER A 167 -20.89 24.41 -10.86
CA SER A 167 -19.75 25.34 -10.91
C SER A 167 -18.65 24.88 -11.86
N LEU A 168 -18.06 25.83 -12.58
CA LEU A 168 -16.82 25.62 -13.35
C LEU A 168 -15.58 25.52 -12.44
N SER A 169 -15.67 25.97 -11.18
CA SER A 169 -14.55 25.95 -10.22
C SER A 169 -14.36 24.59 -9.55
N ARG A 170 -13.10 24.21 -9.34
CA ARG A 170 -12.70 22.92 -8.77
C ARG A 170 -12.43 23.10 -7.28
N ALA A 171 -13.26 22.50 -6.43
CA ALA A 171 -12.98 22.51 -4.99
C ALA A 171 -11.96 21.42 -4.66
N THR A 172 -10.95 21.77 -3.87
CA THR A 172 -9.98 20.81 -3.33
C THR A 172 -10.29 20.53 -1.87
N ARG A 173 -10.25 19.25 -1.49
CA ARG A 173 -10.32 18.78 -0.10
C ARG A 173 -9.10 17.94 0.22
N ALA A 174 -8.81 17.84 1.51
CA ALA A 174 -7.67 17.09 2.01
C ALA A 174 -8.07 16.26 3.22
N ASN A 175 -7.69 14.99 3.23
CA ASN A 175 -7.88 14.10 4.37
C ASN A 175 -6.52 13.60 4.88
N VAL A 176 -6.40 13.49 6.20
CA VAL A 176 -5.24 12.89 6.86
C VAL A 176 -5.67 11.61 7.55
N TYR A 177 -5.03 10.50 7.19
CA TYR A 177 -5.06 9.26 7.96
C TYR A 177 -3.96 9.27 9.00
N SER A 178 -4.28 8.81 10.21
CA SER A 178 -3.31 8.51 11.27
C SER A 178 -3.21 7.00 11.44
N LEU A 179 -1.99 6.46 11.34
CA LEU A 179 -1.74 5.03 11.51
C LEU A 179 -2.04 4.57 12.94
N THR A 180 -1.70 5.42 13.92
CA THR A 180 -1.94 5.16 15.34
C THR A 180 -3.43 5.18 15.68
N ARG A 181 -4.20 6.11 15.12
CA ARG A 181 -5.65 6.20 15.36
C ARG A 181 -6.48 5.28 14.47
N ASN A 182 -5.86 4.74 13.41
CA ASN A 182 -6.52 4.02 12.33
C ASN A 182 -7.81 4.73 11.85
N SER A 183 -7.68 6.00 11.51
CA SER A 183 -8.85 6.78 11.10
C SER A 183 -8.45 7.91 10.18
N TRP A 184 -9.29 8.18 9.19
CA TRP A 184 -9.24 9.38 8.37
C TRP A 184 -9.94 10.54 9.07
N ARG A 185 -9.41 11.74 8.87
CA ARG A 185 -10.12 12.99 9.18
C ARG A 185 -9.82 14.04 8.13
N GLU A 186 -10.77 14.93 7.93
CA GLU A 186 -10.60 16.07 7.04
C GLU A 186 -9.69 17.13 7.67
N VAL A 187 -8.92 17.81 6.82
CA VAL A 187 -8.11 18.98 7.16
C VAL A 187 -8.36 20.09 6.15
N GLN A 188 -8.00 21.32 6.52
CA GLN A 188 -8.11 22.45 5.61
C GLN A 188 -7.17 22.26 4.42
N ALA A 189 -7.75 22.18 3.21
CA ALA A 189 -7.01 22.16 1.95
C ALA A 189 -6.56 23.57 1.54
N PHE A 190 -5.64 23.64 0.58
CA PHE A 190 -5.29 24.90 -0.08
C PHE A 190 -6.44 25.35 -1.01
N THR A 191 -6.56 26.67 -1.20
CA THR A 191 -7.69 27.30 -1.90
C THR A 191 -7.49 27.49 -3.40
N ASN A 192 -6.27 27.27 -3.91
CA ASN A 192 -5.95 27.52 -5.31
C ASN A 192 -6.51 26.40 -6.21
N ASP A 193 -6.98 26.75 -7.41
CA ASP A 193 -7.29 25.81 -8.49
C ASP A 193 -5.99 25.13 -8.98
N PHE A 194 -5.54 24.17 -8.19
CA PHE A 194 -4.32 23.40 -8.39
C PHE A 194 -4.67 22.12 -9.12
N SER A 195 -4.12 21.97 -10.32
CA SER A 195 -4.10 20.66 -10.99
C SER A 195 -2.76 19.99 -10.75
N ALA A 196 -2.76 18.98 -9.86
CA ALA A 196 -1.59 18.17 -9.59
C ALA A 196 -1.03 17.55 -10.88
N HIS A 197 0.27 17.69 -11.13
CA HIS A 197 0.98 17.01 -12.22
C HIS A 197 1.57 15.66 -11.74
N GLY A 198 0.68 14.84 -11.18
CA GLY A 198 0.92 13.50 -10.64
C GLY A 198 1.46 13.46 -9.20
N PRO A 199 1.79 12.26 -8.66
CA PRO A 199 1.93 11.97 -7.24
C PRO A 199 2.72 12.96 -6.36
N TRP A 200 2.43 13.03 -5.06
CA TRP A 200 3.32 13.61 -4.04
C TRP A 200 4.68 12.89 -4.10
N ARG A 201 5.70 13.57 -4.64
CA ARG A 201 6.91 12.89 -5.10
C ARG A 201 7.94 12.65 -4.02
N CYS A 202 7.94 13.47 -2.98
CA CYS A 202 9.02 13.47 -2.00
C CYS A 202 8.61 14.05 -0.65
N GLU A 203 9.32 13.60 0.38
CA GLU A 203 9.29 14.14 1.73
C GLU A 203 10.64 14.79 2.01
N VAL A 204 10.63 16.08 2.33
CA VAL A 204 11.82 16.84 2.71
C VAL A 204 11.51 17.71 3.92
N GLY A 205 12.26 17.53 5.00
CA GLY A 205 12.17 18.39 6.18
C GLY A 205 10.85 18.27 6.96
N GLY A 206 10.24 17.08 6.98
CA GLY A 206 8.95 16.83 7.63
C GLY A 206 7.74 17.27 6.81
N ALA A 207 7.91 17.54 5.52
CA ALA A 207 6.86 18.01 4.64
C ALA A 207 6.85 17.25 3.31
N LEU A 208 5.65 16.97 2.82
CA LEU A 208 5.42 16.33 1.53
C LEU A 208 5.28 17.42 0.48
N HIS A 209 5.88 17.22 -0.70
CA HIS A 209 5.86 18.20 -1.79
C HIS A 209 5.19 17.66 -3.04
N ILE A 210 4.35 18.51 -3.62
CA ILE A 210 3.67 18.25 -4.88
C ILE A 210 3.88 19.44 -5.81
N LEU A 211 4.04 19.12 -7.09
CA LEU A 211 4.11 20.11 -8.16
C LEU A 211 2.78 20.12 -8.90
N GLY A 212 2.24 21.31 -9.15
CA GLY A 212 1.02 21.45 -9.92
C GLY A 212 1.00 22.71 -10.75
N ARG A 213 -0.02 22.77 -11.61
CA ARG A 213 -0.31 23.93 -12.47
C ARG A 213 -1.41 24.74 -11.85
N MET A 214 -1.17 26.03 -11.70
CA MET A 214 -2.20 27.03 -11.40
C MET A 214 -3.02 27.31 -12.66
N GLU A 215 -4.34 27.41 -12.52
CA GLU A 215 -5.25 27.72 -13.63
C GLU A 215 -5.06 29.14 -14.18
N ARG A 216 -5.48 29.32 -15.45
CA ARG A 216 -5.13 30.46 -16.32
C ARG A 216 -5.59 31.83 -15.78
N SER A 217 -4.72 32.82 -15.91
CA SER A 217 -5.12 34.18 -16.30
C SER A 217 -5.16 34.24 -17.83
N GLU A 218 -6.17 34.90 -18.42
CA GLU A 218 -6.32 35.08 -19.88
C GLU A 218 -5.09 35.70 -20.58
N LYS A 219 -4.10 36.20 -19.81
CA LYS A 219 -2.93 36.93 -20.28
C LYS A 219 -1.64 36.11 -20.42
N VAL A 220 -1.60 34.83 -20.06
CA VAL A 220 -0.35 34.02 -20.04
C VAL A 220 -0.44 32.80 -20.97
N GLN A 221 0.54 32.66 -21.88
CA GLN A 221 0.60 31.57 -22.87
C GLN A 221 0.91 30.19 -22.26
N HIS A 222 1.59 30.14 -21.11
CA HIS A 222 1.96 28.92 -20.39
C HIS A 222 1.39 28.89 -18.96
N PRO A 223 0.99 27.72 -18.43
CA PRO A 223 0.48 27.61 -17.06
C PRO A 223 1.58 27.95 -16.05
N VAL A 224 1.26 28.68 -14.99
CA VAL A 224 2.24 28.95 -13.92
C VAL A 224 2.39 27.69 -13.06
N MET A 225 3.63 27.26 -12.84
CA MET A 225 3.93 26.13 -11.95
C MET A 225 3.97 26.61 -10.51
N ALA A 226 3.57 25.74 -9.57
CA ALA A 226 3.69 25.99 -8.15
C ALA A 226 4.05 24.70 -7.41
N ILE A 227 4.90 24.84 -6.39
CA ILE A 227 5.19 23.78 -5.43
C ILE A 227 4.38 24.05 -4.17
N THR A 228 3.53 23.09 -3.80
CA THR A 228 2.80 23.11 -2.54
C THR A 228 3.41 22.08 -1.61
N ALA A 229 3.65 22.48 -0.36
CA ALA A 229 4.14 21.58 0.68
C ALA A 229 3.06 21.37 1.76
N PHE A 230 2.85 20.11 2.16
CA PHE A 230 2.05 19.74 3.32
C PHE A 230 2.98 19.35 4.47
N HIS A 231 3.05 20.17 5.53
CA HIS A 231 3.88 19.87 6.69
C HIS A 231 3.17 18.87 7.61
N VAL A 232 3.75 17.68 7.78
CA VAL A 232 3.07 16.50 8.33
C VAL A 232 2.68 16.66 9.80
N ARG A 233 3.53 17.34 10.59
CA ARG A 233 3.28 17.59 12.01
C ARG A 233 2.18 18.62 12.23
N SER A 234 2.28 19.78 11.58
CA SER A 234 1.31 20.86 11.78
C SER A 234 0.06 20.69 10.94
N GLU A 235 0.10 19.83 9.93
CA GLU A 235 -0.96 19.55 8.95
C GLU A 235 -1.46 20.81 8.25
N LYS A 236 -0.48 21.63 7.84
CA LYS A 236 -0.75 22.88 7.13
C LYS A 236 -0.09 22.84 5.76
N PHE A 237 -0.81 23.36 4.79
CA PHE A 237 -0.27 23.64 3.47
C PHE A 237 0.48 24.96 3.47
N ARG A 238 1.51 25.04 2.64
CA ARG A 238 2.23 26.28 2.34
C ARG A 238 2.81 26.21 0.94
N ASP A 239 2.97 27.36 0.33
CA ASP A 239 3.67 27.46 -0.94
C ASP A 239 5.18 27.44 -0.71
N VAL A 240 5.91 26.85 -1.65
CA VAL A 240 7.37 26.81 -1.65
C VAL A 240 7.88 27.57 -2.87
N PRO A 241 8.83 28.51 -2.70
CA PRO A 241 9.36 29.28 -3.81
C PRO A 241 10.04 28.37 -4.84
N LEU A 242 9.82 28.67 -6.12
CA LEU A 242 10.48 28.02 -7.25
C LEU A 242 11.79 28.76 -7.59
N PRO A 243 12.78 28.07 -8.21
CA PRO A 243 13.92 28.73 -8.81
C PRO A 243 13.48 29.58 -10.02
N GLU A 244 14.35 30.48 -10.48
CA GLU A 244 14.18 31.12 -11.78
C GLU A 244 14.38 30.08 -12.89
N TYR A 245 13.29 29.70 -13.56
CA TYR A 245 13.30 28.74 -14.66
C TYR A 245 12.85 29.39 -15.99
N GLY A 246 13.34 28.87 -17.11
CA GLY A 246 12.96 29.34 -18.44
C GLY A 246 11.48 29.10 -18.76
N GLN A 247 10.82 30.08 -19.38
CA GLN A 247 9.40 30.00 -19.77
C GLN A 247 9.11 29.01 -20.91
N ASP A 248 10.16 28.50 -21.57
CA ASP A 248 10.13 27.51 -22.66
C ASP A 248 10.18 26.05 -22.17
N TYR A 249 9.87 25.83 -20.89
CA TYR A 249 9.84 24.48 -20.31
C TYR A 249 8.74 23.62 -20.92
N LEU A 250 9.05 22.33 -21.10
CA LEU A 250 8.12 21.29 -21.51
C LEU A 250 7.38 20.72 -20.30
N ASP A 251 8.14 20.37 -19.25
CA ASP A 251 7.61 19.73 -18.05
C ASP A 251 8.60 19.81 -16.87
N MET A 252 8.13 19.51 -15.67
CA MET A 252 8.89 19.57 -14.44
C MET A 252 8.53 18.44 -13.46
N ALA A 253 9.48 18.06 -12.62
CA ALA A 253 9.26 17.11 -11.54
C ALA A 253 9.98 17.55 -10.26
N VAL A 254 9.33 17.34 -9.12
CA VAL A 254 9.96 17.48 -7.79
C VAL A 254 10.43 16.12 -7.28
N ALA A 255 11.53 16.10 -6.54
CA ALA A 255 12.10 14.90 -5.93
C ALA A 255 12.88 15.25 -4.65
N GLU A 256 13.21 14.23 -3.86
CA GLU A 256 14.22 14.37 -2.80
C GLU A 256 15.57 13.93 -3.37
N LEU A 257 16.61 14.71 -3.12
CA LEU A 257 17.97 14.37 -3.54
C LEU A 257 18.98 14.81 -2.48
N GLY A 258 19.55 13.84 -1.75
CA GLY A 258 20.59 14.09 -0.75
C GLY A 258 20.11 14.93 0.44
N GLY A 259 18.85 14.76 0.85
CA GLY A 259 18.16 15.51 1.89
C GLY A 259 17.66 16.89 1.45
N CYS A 260 17.85 17.27 0.19
CA CYS A 260 17.42 18.55 -0.36
C CYS A 260 16.17 18.38 -1.23
N LEU A 261 15.32 19.41 -1.27
CA LEU A 261 14.26 19.49 -2.27
C LEU A 261 14.89 19.73 -3.64
N CYS A 262 14.53 18.88 -4.60
CA CYS A 262 15.07 18.89 -5.95
C CYS A 262 13.97 19.23 -6.96
N LEU A 263 14.31 20.01 -7.98
CA LEU A 263 13.47 20.29 -9.13
C LEU A 263 14.21 19.89 -10.42
N ALA A 264 13.61 19.00 -11.21
CA ALA A 264 14.08 18.64 -12.54
C ALA A 264 13.23 19.38 -13.59
N CYS A 265 13.86 20.29 -14.33
CA CYS A 265 13.23 21.06 -15.40
C CYS A 265 13.62 20.48 -16.76
N HIS A 266 12.63 20.29 -17.63
CA HIS A 266 12.82 19.74 -18.95
C HIS A 266 12.42 20.76 -20.00
N TYR A 267 13.28 21.00 -20.97
CA TYR A 267 13.06 21.95 -22.07
C TYR A 267 13.17 21.21 -23.40
N LYS A 268 12.44 21.66 -24.42
CA LYS A 268 12.52 21.11 -25.78
C LYS A 268 12.95 22.18 -26.78
N PRO A 269 14.22 22.63 -26.77
CA PRO A 269 14.75 23.48 -27.82
C PRO A 269 14.87 22.68 -29.13
N ARG A 270 13.82 22.76 -29.96
CA ARG A 270 13.72 22.12 -31.29
C ARG A 270 13.79 20.58 -31.25
N ARG A 271 14.98 19.99 -31.45
CA ARG A 271 15.20 18.54 -31.66
C ARG A 271 15.82 17.81 -30.46
N ASN A 272 16.39 18.54 -29.51
CA ASN A 272 17.06 17.96 -28.35
C ASN A 272 16.35 18.40 -27.08
N TYR A 273 16.42 17.59 -26.03
CA TYR A 273 15.89 17.94 -24.71
C TYR A 273 17.00 18.53 -23.87
N ARG A 274 16.72 19.59 -23.11
CA ARG A 274 17.63 20.03 -22.06
C ARG A 274 17.04 19.62 -20.73
N VAL A 275 17.86 19.02 -19.88
CA VAL A 275 17.49 18.66 -18.51
C VAL A 275 18.31 19.54 -17.59
N GLU A 276 17.64 20.25 -16.70
CA GLU A 276 18.28 21.02 -15.64
C GLU A 276 17.84 20.49 -14.28
N VAL A 277 18.79 20.31 -13.38
CA VAL A 277 18.54 19.84 -12.02
C VAL A 277 18.93 20.93 -11.04
N TRP A 278 17.97 21.33 -10.22
CA TRP A 278 18.10 22.32 -9.18
C TRP A 278 17.91 21.69 -7.81
N ILE A 279 18.67 22.15 -6.82
CA ILE A 279 18.48 21.77 -5.41
C ILE A 279 18.33 23.02 -4.55
N MET A 280 17.44 22.97 -3.58
CA MET A 280 17.25 24.01 -2.58
C MET A 280 18.18 23.73 -1.40
N LYS A 281 19.25 24.53 -1.26
CA LYS A 281 20.26 24.33 -0.20
C LYS A 281 19.73 24.66 1.19
N GLU A 282 18.88 25.67 1.29
CA GLU A 282 18.23 26.07 2.53
C GLU A 282 16.73 25.96 2.36
N TYR A 283 16.14 25.01 3.08
CA TYR A 283 14.75 24.65 2.90
C TYR A 283 13.80 25.83 3.17
N GLY A 284 12.98 26.17 2.17
CA GLY A 284 12.04 27.29 2.19
C GLY A 284 12.62 28.64 1.77
N VAL A 285 13.94 28.74 1.52
CA VAL A 285 14.60 29.97 1.08
C VAL A 285 14.75 29.96 -0.45
N GLY A 286 14.00 30.82 -1.15
CA GLY A 286 13.99 30.86 -2.61
C GLY A 286 15.36 31.12 -3.23
N ASP A 287 16.13 32.06 -2.66
CA ASP A 287 17.45 32.41 -3.18
C ASP A 287 18.51 31.32 -2.96
N SER A 288 18.17 30.23 -2.24
CA SER A 288 19.07 29.10 -1.99
C SER A 288 19.02 28.02 -3.08
N TRP A 289 18.18 28.18 -4.09
CA TRP A 289 18.15 27.28 -5.23
C TRP A 289 19.44 27.39 -6.02
N ILE A 290 20.12 26.26 -6.20
CA ILE A 290 21.30 26.17 -7.07
C ILE A 290 21.09 25.13 -8.16
N LYS A 291 21.50 25.47 -9.37
CA LYS A 291 21.56 24.51 -10.48
C LYS A 291 22.82 23.66 -10.31
N ILE A 292 22.65 22.36 -10.13
CA ILE A 292 23.77 21.42 -9.98
C ILE A 292 24.11 20.69 -11.26
N LEU A 293 23.19 20.68 -12.22
CA LEU A 293 23.38 19.97 -13.48
C LEU A 293 22.57 20.62 -14.60
N SER A 294 23.15 20.69 -15.79
CA SER A 294 22.47 21.02 -17.05
C SER A 294 23.09 20.20 -18.17
N PHE A 295 22.29 19.39 -18.87
CA PHE A 295 22.78 18.59 -19.99
C PHE A 295 21.72 18.43 -21.08
N MET A 296 22.18 18.15 -22.28
CA MET A 296 21.36 17.85 -23.44
C MET A 296 21.10 16.34 -23.51
N LEU A 297 19.85 15.95 -23.67
CA LEU A 297 19.44 14.57 -23.83
C LEU A 297 18.91 14.38 -25.25
N HIS A 298 19.55 13.47 -25.98
CA HIS A 298 19.12 13.04 -27.31
C HIS A 298 18.30 11.75 -27.15
N LEU A 299 16.99 11.88 -27.35
CA LEU A 299 16.05 10.77 -27.30
C LEU A 299 15.62 10.39 -28.72
N PHE A 300 15.62 9.09 -29.00
CA PHE A 300 15.16 8.53 -30.27
C PHE A 300 13.82 7.82 -30.04
N GLY A 301 12.72 8.39 -30.57
CA GLY A 301 11.35 7.83 -30.51
C GLY A 301 10.39 8.53 -29.53
N ASP A 302 9.08 8.43 -29.79
CA ASP A 302 7.99 8.85 -28.89
C ASP A 302 7.37 7.62 -28.19
N PRO A 303 6.89 7.72 -26.93
CA PRO A 303 6.81 8.93 -26.09
C PRO A 303 8.12 9.28 -25.36
N ILE A 304 8.25 10.57 -25.02
CA ILE A 304 9.44 11.19 -24.41
C ILE A 304 9.45 10.90 -22.89
N PRO A 305 10.44 10.16 -22.39
CA PRO A 305 10.59 9.87 -20.98
C PRO A 305 11.47 10.95 -20.34
N LEU A 306 10.92 11.63 -19.33
CA LEU A 306 11.55 12.76 -18.67
C LEU A 306 12.36 12.27 -17.46
N PRO A 307 13.70 12.43 -17.47
CA PRO A 307 14.56 11.91 -16.42
C PRO A 307 14.43 12.69 -15.10
N VAL A 308 14.12 11.98 -14.02
CA VAL A 308 14.08 12.53 -12.66
C VAL A 308 15.25 11.96 -11.85
N PRO A 309 16.03 12.78 -11.14
CA PRO A 309 17.11 12.29 -10.28
C PRO A 309 16.52 11.53 -9.09
N VAL A 310 17.17 10.42 -8.74
CA VAL A 310 16.75 9.52 -7.66
C VAL A 310 17.76 9.53 -6.52
N ALA A 311 19.06 9.38 -6.81
CA ALA A 311 20.08 9.22 -5.78
C ALA A 311 21.48 9.65 -6.23
N TYR A 312 22.35 9.93 -5.27
CA TYR A 312 23.79 9.97 -5.50
C TYR A 312 24.42 8.56 -5.44
N SER A 313 25.54 8.38 -6.13
CA SER A 313 26.44 7.23 -5.89
C SER A 313 27.02 7.31 -4.47
N ALA A 314 27.53 6.19 -3.97
CA ALA A 314 28.22 6.18 -2.67
C ALA A 314 29.43 7.14 -2.58
N ARG A 315 30.03 7.51 -3.72
CA ARG A 315 31.13 8.49 -3.78
C ARG A 315 30.65 9.93 -4.01
N GLY A 316 29.36 10.12 -4.33
CA GLY A 316 28.80 11.42 -4.68
C GLY A 316 29.24 11.96 -6.05
N ASP A 317 29.88 11.14 -6.87
CA ASP A 317 30.40 11.51 -8.21
C ASP A 317 29.40 11.24 -9.35
N LYS A 318 28.33 10.48 -9.08
CA LYS A 318 27.30 10.13 -10.07
C LYS A 318 25.90 10.35 -9.53
N LEU A 319 24.97 10.65 -10.43
CA LEU A 319 23.54 10.74 -10.17
C LEU A 319 22.80 9.60 -10.88
N LEU A 320 21.96 8.88 -10.14
CA LEU A 320 21.04 7.91 -10.72
C LEU A 320 19.79 8.66 -11.17
N PHE A 321 19.46 8.56 -12.45
CA PHE A 321 18.23 9.07 -13.02
C PHE A 321 17.26 7.94 -13.32
N ASN A 322 15.98 8.17 -13.06
CA ASN A 322 14.91 7.38 -13.66
C ASN A 322 14.29 8.12 -14.83
N CYS A 323 14.33 7.47 -15.99
CA CYS A 323 13.67 7.91 -17.20
C CYS A 323 12.45 7.02 -17.40
N ARG A 324 11.31 7.43 -16.83
CA ARG A 324 10.04 6.66 -16.80
C ARG A 324 9.79 5.95 -18.12
N ARG A 325 9.44 4.66 -18.09
CA ARG A 325 9.21 3.82 -19.30
C ARG A 325 10.44 3.51 -20.16
N LEU A 326 11.65 3.97 -19.83
CA LEU A 326 12.88 3.52 -20.49
C LEU A 326 13.78 2.72 -19.54
N ARG A 327 14.44 3.41 -18.61
CA ARG A 327 15.42 2.79 -17.71
C ARG A 327 15.90 3.75 -16.62
N LEU A 328 16.47 3.14 -15.59
CA LEU A 328 17.42 3.77 -14.69
C LEU A 328 18.79 3.88 -15.38
N PHE A 329 19.48 5.02 -15.21
CA PHE A 329 20.84 5.19 -15.71
C PHE A 329 21.67 6.09 -14.77
N TRP A 330 22.97 5.82 -14.71
CA TRP A 330 23.91 6.67 -13.98
C TRP A 330 24.46 7.76 -14.90
N TYR A 331 24.42 9.01 -14.44
CA TYR A 331 25.07 10.16 -15.03
C TYR A 331 26.32 10.50 -14.19
N ASP A 332 27.49 10.47 -14.80
CA ASP A 332 28.74 10.85 -14.16
C ASP A 332 28.91 12.37 -14.21
N MET A 333 28.88 13.03 -13.05
CA MET A 333 28.91 14.49 -12.97
C MET A 333 30.29 15.09 -13.30
N THR A 334 31.32 14.25 -13.38
CA THR A 334 32.70 14.69 -13.63
C THR A 334 33.16 14.41 -15.06
N ASN A 335 32.67 13.33 -15.66
CA ASN A 335 33.19 12.80 -16.93
C ASN A 335 32.14 12.64 -18.04
N THR A 336 30.85 12.85 -17.76
CA THR A 336 29.83 12.73 -18.82
C THR A 336 29.86 13.99 -19.69
N PRO A 337 29.86 13.88 -21.02
CA PRO A 337 29.72 15.03 -21.89
C PRO A 337 28.41 15.80 -21.63
N ASP A 338 28.39 17.06 -22.03
CA ASP A 338 27.21 17.95 -21.96
C ASP A 338 26.00 17.41 -22.76
N SER A 339 26.20 16.36 -23.58
CA SER A 339 25.16 15.64 -24.30
C SER A 339 25.17 14.14 -23.99
N LEU A 340 23.98 13.56 -23.78
CA LEU A 340 23.80 12.13 -23.51
C LEU A 340 22.84 11.50 -24.53
N ASP A 341 23.29 10.41 -25.14
CA ASP A 341 22.48 9.59 -26.04
C ASP A 341 21.84 8.42 -25.26
N LEU A 342 20.51 8.45 -25.12
CA LEU A 342 19.75 7.33 -24.57
C LEU A 342 18.98 6.64 -25.70
N ARG A 343 19.48 5.47 -26.11
CA ARG A 343 18.78 4.60 -27.05
C ARG A 343 17.86 3.62 -26.30
N PRO A 344 16.63 3.38 -26.78
CA PRO A 344 15.83 2.25 -26.32
C PRO A 344 16.61 0.93 -26.50
N ARG A 345 16.47 -0.03 -25.58
CA ARG A 345 17.10 -1.35 -25.72
C ARG A 345 16.51 -2.06 -26.94
N GLN A 346 17.33 -2.39 -27.94
CA GLN A 346 16.86 -3.02 -29.19
C GLN A 346 16.46 -4.50 -29.06
N ASN A 347 16.76 -5.19 -27.95
CA ASN A 347 16.57 -6.65 -27.82
C ASN A 347 16.00 -7.10 -26.46
N SER A 348 14.97 -6.45 -25.91
CA SER A 348 14.20 -7.08 -24.84
C SER A 348 12.75 -7.30 -25.26
N THR A 349 12.43 -8.55 -25.60
CA THR A 349 11.05 -9.05 -25.65
C THR A 349 10.34 -8.97 -24.29
N SER A 350 11.08 -8.66 -23.20
CA SER A 350 10.47 -8.33 -21.92
C SER A 350 9.94 -6.89 -21.94
N HIS A 351 8.63 -6.75 -21.77
CA HIS A 351 7.90 -5.51 -21.52
C HIS A 351 8.23 -4.89 -20.14
N SER A 352 9.49 -5.00 -19.70
CA SER A 352 9.94 -4.71 -18.35
C SER A 352 10.47 -3.28 -18.27
N TRP A 353 9.57 -2.32 -18.36
CA TRP A 353 9.89 -0.92 -18.15
C TRP A 353 9.74 -0.56 -16.67
N CYS A 354 10.62 0.29 -16.16
CA CYS A 354 10.47 0.86 -14.81
C CYS A 354 9.46 2.02 -14.92
N GLU A 355 8.34 1.89 -14.23
CA GLU A 355 7.26 2.88 -14.29
C GLU A 355 7.21 3.75 -13.03
N ASP A 356 7.36 3.12 -11.85
CA ASP A 356 7.39 3.79 -10.54
C ASP A 356 8.55 3.29 -9.68
N GLU A 357 9.13 4.18 -8.88
CA GLU A 357 10.26 3.90 -8.01
C GLU A 357 10.26 4.80 -6.78
N CYS A 358 10.91 4.30 -5.73
CA CYS A 358 11.28 5.10 -4.58
C CYS A 358 12.53 4.51 -3.92
N ILE A 359 13.25 5.36 -3.19
CA ILE A 359 14.28 4.89 -2.27
C ILE A 359 13.58 4.47 -0.98
N CYS A 360 13.87 3.28 -0.49
CA CYS A 360 13.33 2.80 0.78
C CYS A 360 14.44 2.24 1.67
N VAL A 361 14.37 2.58 2.95
CA VAL A 361 15.30 2.09 3.96
C VAL A 361 14.75 0.79 4.54
N ASP A 362 15.55 -0.27 4.54
CA ASP A 362 15.21 -1.52 5.23
C ASP A 362 14.97 -1.23 6.72
N SER A 363 13.80 -1.63 7.21
CA SER A 363 13.41 -1.38 8.60
C SER A 363 12.64 -2.55 9.22
N ILE A 364 12.61 -2.57 10.55
CA ILE A 364 11.71 -3.44 11.35
C ILE A 364 10.45 -2.69 11.83
N VAL A 365 10.17 -1.50 11.27
CA VAL A 365 9.04 -0.67 11.71
C VAL A 365 7.73 -1.47 11.59
N PRO A 366 6.95 -1.57 12.67
CA PRO A 366 5.67 -2.26 12.63
C PRO A 366 4.66 -1.48 11.78
N LEU A 367 3.72 -2.20 11.18
CA LEU A 367 2.60 -1.58 10.46
C LEU A 367 1.43 -1.22 11.38
N ASN A 368 1.52 -1.54 12.67
CA ASN A 368 0.50 -1.20 13.67
C ASN A 368 0.93 0.08 14.40
N GLY A 369 -0.04 0.91 14.79
CA GLY A 369 0.21 2.07 15.63
C GLY A 369 0.90 1.69 16.95
N ARG A 370 1.29 2.69 17.76
CA ARG A 370 2.01 2.54 19.04
C ARG A 370 1.42 1.60 20.13
N GLY A 371 0.42 0.79 19.83
CA GLY A 371 -0.08 -0.23 20.75
C GLY A 371 0.82 -1.45 20.80
N ARG A 372 1.04 -1.96 22.02
CA ARG A 372 1.14 -3.41 22.27
C ARG A 372 0.04 -4.15 21.50
N VAL A 373 0.21 -5.46 21.37
CA VAL A 373 -0.79 -6.45 20.88
C VAL A 373 -2.01 -6.53 21.82
N ASP A 374 -2.53 -5.39 22.25
CA ASP A 374 -3.67 -5.25 23.15
C ASP A 374 -4.73 -4.47 22.39
N ASN A 375 -5.66 -5.23 21.82
CA ASN A 375 -7.06 -4.90 21.54
C ASN A 375 -7.38 -3.41 21.50
N LEU A 376 -7.61 -2.85 20.29
CA LEU A 376 -8.77 -1.98 19.98
C LEU A 376 -8.70 -1.48 18.52
N ASN A 377 -9.74 -1.88 17.78
CA ASN A 377 -10.35 -1.21 16.63
C ASN A 377 -9.54 -1.15 15.32
N HIS A 378 -9.96 -2.02 14.37
CA HIS A 378 -9.51 -2.18 12.98
C HIS A 378 -8.19 -2.93 12.73
N GLU A 379 -7.80 -3.80 13.64
CA GLU A 379 -7.11 -4.98 13.19
C GLU A 379 -8.09 -5.80 12.33
N VAL A 380 -7.62 -6.31 11.19
CA VAL A 380 -8.09 -7.60 10.68
C VAL A 380 -7.68 -8.61 11.74
N LEU A 381 -8.42 -8.63 12.85
CA LEU A 381 -8.29 -9.60 13.91
C LEU A 381 -8.75 -10.90 13.27
N SER A 382 -7.80 -11.70 12.80
CA SER A 382 -7.94 -13.13 12.98
C SER A 382 -7.99 -13.34 14.49
N HIS A 383 -9.18 -13.49 15.07
CA HIS A 383 -9.24 -14.08 16.40
C HIS A 383 -8.64 -15.47 16.25
N ARG A 384 -7.49 -15.69 16.89
CA ARG A 384 -6.87 -17.00 17.05
C ARG A 384 -7.25 -17.55 18.42
N PRO A 385 -8.41 -18.20 18.57
CA PRO A 385 -8.56 -19.11 19.68
C PRO A 385 -7.64 -20.32 19.46
N ASN A 386 -7.03 -20.83 20.53
CA ASN A 386 -6.55 -22.22 20.57
C ASN A 386 -7.72 -23.16 20.19
N GLU A 387 -7.44 -24.41 19.78
CA GLU A 387 -8.52 -25.38 19.44
C GLU A 387 -9.61 -25.49 20.52
N ASP A 388 -9.21 -25.29 21.78
CA ASP A 388 -10.06 -25.35 22.95
C ASP A 388 -10.99 -24.12 23.10
N GLU A 389 -10.64 -22.97 22.51
CA GLU A 389 -11.40 -21.71 22.60
C GLU A 389 -12.26 -21.42 21.36
N ALA A 390 -12.11 -22.18 20.27
CA ALA A 390 -12.86 -21.94 19.05
C ALA A 390 -14.34 -22.33 19.22
N GLN A 391 -15.24 -21.44 18.77
CA GLN A 391 -16.69 -21.62 18.93
C GLN A 391 -17.16 -22.92 18.28
N SER A 392 -17.89 -23.74 19.04
CA SER A 392 -18.50 -25.00 18.59
C SER A 392 -19.91 -24.83 18.06
N HIS A 393 -20.56 -23.70 18.35
CA HIS A 393 -21.89 -23.32 17.85
C HIS A 393 -21.84 -21.93 17.25
N TRP A 394 -22.70 -21.68 16.28
CA TRP A 394 -22.88 -20.35 15.71
C TRP A 394 -23.53 -19.42 16.74
N LEU A 395 -22.97 -18.23 16.89
CA LEU A 395 -23.53 -17.19 17.77
C LEU A 395 -24.00 -15.99 16.96
N PRO A 396 -25.19 -15.43 17.25
CA PRO A 396 -25.68 -14.26 16.56
C PRO A 396 -24.75 -13.05 16.75
N PRO A 397 -24.55 -12.22 15.71
CA PRO A 397 -23.77 -11.00 15.83
C PRO A 397 -24.53 -9.91 16.61
N GLN A 398 -23.80 -8.87 17.03
CA GLN A 398 -24.39 -7.69 17.66
C GLN A 398 -25.25 -6.88 16.67
N LYS A 399 -26.15 -6.03 17.19
CA LYS A 399 -27.07 -5.23 16.36
C LYS A 399 -26.34 -4.42 15.29
N GLY A 400 -26.84 -4.49 14.06
CA GLY A 400 -26.28 -3.79 12.90
C GLY A 400 -25.07 -4.44 12.25
N TRP A 401 -24.72 -5.66 12.66
CA TRP A 401 -23.71 -6.50 12.02
C TRP A 401 -24.35 -7.67 11.30
N ILE A 402 -23.74 -8.08 10.19
CA ILE A 402 -24.05 -9.33 9.52
C ILE A 402 -22.88 -10.29 9.72
N LYS A 403 -23.19 -11.54 10.06
CA LYS A 403 -22.22 -12.62 10.20
C LYS A 403 -22.34 -13.54 9.00
N VAL A 404 -21.23 -13.80 8.33
CA VAL A 404 -21.16 -14.48 7.05
C VAL A 404 -20.30 -15.73 7.21
N ASN A 405 -20.94 -16.88 7.16
CA ASN A 405 -20.31 -18.18 7.21
C ASN A 405 -19.95 -18.62 5.79
N CYS A 406 -18.73 -19.12 5.57
CA CYS A 406 -18.31 -19.62 4.27
C CYS A 406 -17.60 -20.97 4.39
N ALA A 407 -17.78 -21.82 3.38
CA ALA A 407 -17.11 -23.11 3.27
C ALA A 407 -16.84 -23.48 1.81
N GLY A 408 -15.64 -23.97 1.56
CA GLY A 408 -15.26 -24.61 0.30
C GLY A 408 -15.31 -26.12 0.41
N ASP A 409 -15.67 -26.81 -0.67
CA ASP A 409 -15.47 -28.25 -0.80
C ASP A 409 -14.79 -28.57 -2.13
N TRP A 410 -14.07 -29.69 -2.19
CA TRP A 410 -13.33 -30.11 -3.37
C TRP A 410 -13.33 -31.63 -3.49
N ASP A 411 -13.65 -32.14 -4.68
CA ASP A 411 -13.49 -33.54 -5.05
C ASP A 411 -12.95 -33.67 -6.49
N SER A 412 -12.86 -34.90 -6.99
CA SER A 412 -12.33 -35.18 -8.34
C SER A 412 -13.12 -34.53 -9.48
N ARG A 413 -14.34 -34.04 -9.21
CA ARG A 413 -15.21 -33.37 -10.19
C ARG A 413 -15.07 -31.84 -10.16
N GLY A 414 -14.28 -31.28 -9.24
CA GLY A 414 -14.05 -29.84 -9.11
C GLY A 414 -14.35 -29.31 -7.70
N GLY A 415 -14.44 -27.98 -7.58
CA GLY A 415 -14.71 -27.29 -6.33
C GLY A 415 -16.12 -26.76 -6.22
N THR A 416 -16.56 -26.55 -4.99
CA THR A 416 -17.80 -25.84 -4.66
C THR A 416 -17.61 -24.86 -3.52
N VAL A 417 -18.47 -23.84 -3.49
CA VAL A 417 -18.53 -22.81 -2.47
C VAL A 417 -19.94 -22.74 -1.92
N GLY A 418 -20.03 -22.59 -0.60
CA GLY A 418 -21.24 -22.26 0.14
C GLY A 418 -21.01 -21.04 1.03
N VAL A 419 -21.87 -20.03 0.93
CA VAL A 419 -21.84 -18.82 1.76
C VAL A 419 -23.24 -18.56 2.32
N VAL A 420 -23.33 -18.22 3.60
CA VAL A 420 -24.60 -17.84 4.27
C VAL A 420 -24.38 -16.61 5.13
N GLY A 421 -25.06 -15.50 4.80
CA GLY A 421 -25.08 -14.28 5.60
C GLY A 421 -26.30 -14.20 6.52
N ARG A 422 -26.10 -14.00 7.81
CA ARG A 422 -27.14 -13.98 8.86
C ARG A 422 -27.06 -12.71 9.72
N ASP A 423 -28.22 -12.17 10.14
CA ASP A 423 -28.30 -11.05 11.08
C ASP A 423 -28.32 -11.48 12.56
N MET A 424 -28.50 -10.51 13.46
CA MET A 424 -28.56 -10.74 14.91
C MET A 424 -29.74 -11.62 15.37
N GLN A 425 -30.77 -11.81 14.53
CA GLN A 425 -31.89 -12.72 14.79
C GLN A 425 -31.67 -14.10 14.15
N GLY A 426 -30.50 -14.34 13.52
CA GLY A 426 -30.25 -15.55 12.76
C GLY A 426 -30.99 -15.59 11.41
N LYS A 427 -31.66 -14.49 11.01
CA LYS A 427 -32.37 -14.43 9.73
C LYS A 427 -31.35 -14.37 8.60
N VAL A 428 -31.45 -15.29 7.65
CA VAL A 428 -30.63 -15.32 6.44
C VAL A 428 -30.95 -14.07 5.60
N LYS A 429 -29.91 -13.33 5.23
CA LYS A 429 -29.97 -12.15 4.35
C LYS A 429 -29.60 -12.47 2.92
N PHE A 430 -28.65 -13.37 2.76
CA PHE A 430 -28.20 -13.86 1.46
C PHE A 430 -27.53 -15.22 1.58
N LEU A 431 -27.50 -15.96 0.49
CA LEU A 431 -26.75 -17.20 0.36
C LEU A 431 -26.20 -17.37 -1.05
N ILE A 432 -25.06 -18.06 -1.15
CA ILE A 432 -24.39 -18.35 -2.43
C ILE A 432 -23.93 -19.81 -2.43
N ALA A 433 -24.37 -20.56 -3.43
CA ALA A 433 -23.96 -21.93 -3.70
C ALA A 433 -23.45 -21.99 -5.16
N LYS A 434 -22.15 -22.24 -5.36
CA LYS A 434 -21.54 -22.12 -6.69
C LYS A 434 -20.51 -23.21 -6.94
N ARG A 435 -20.45 -23.70 -8.18
CA ARG A 435 -19.33 -24.53 -8.67
C ARG A 435 -18.18 -23.66 -9.15
N LEU A 436 -16.97 -24.15 -8.92
CA LEU A 436 -15.75 -23.52 -9.40
C LEU A 436 -14.74 -24.58 -9.84
N SER A 437 -13.82 -24.14 -10.69
CA SER A 437 -12.62 -24.92 -10.98
C SER A 437 -11.58 -24.61 -9.91
N CYS A 438 -11.12 -25.63 -9.19
CA CYS A 438 -10.00 -25.50 -8.28
C CYS A 438 -9.17 -26.78 -8.21
N THR A 439 -7.98 -26.64 -7.65
CA THR A 439 -6.95 -27.68 -7.66
C THR A 439 -6.70 -28.29 -6.28
N SER A 440 -7.32 -27.76 -5.22
CA SER A 440 -7.20 -28.29 -3.85
C SER A 440 -8.33 -27.81 -2.94
N ALA A 441 -8.52 -28.52 -1.81
CA ALA A 441 -9.46 -28.13 -0.77
C ALA A 441 -9.14 -26.74 -0.17
N VAL A 442 -7.86 -26.45 0.12
CA VAL A 442 -7.45 -25.13 0.64
C VAL A 442 -7.78 -24.01 -0.36
N TRP A 443 -7.64 -24.28 -1.66
CA TRP A 443 -8.05 -23.34 -2.71
C TRP A 443 -9.55 -23.09 -2.68
N ALA A 444 -10.37 -24.15 -2.57
CA ALA A 444 -11.82 -24.02 -2.46
C ALA A 444 -12.24 -23.19 -1.23
N GLU A 445 -11.60 -23.42 -0.08
CA GLU A 445 -11.85 -22.66 1.15
C GLU A 445 -11.48 -21.18 0.99
N ALA A 446 -10.34 -20.88 0.36
CA ALA A 446 -9.93 -19.50 0.06
C ALA A 446 -10.91 -18.82 -0.93
N ALA A 447 -11.40 -19.57 -1.92
CA ALA A 447 -12.41 -19.08 -2.85
C ALA A 447 -13.76 -18.82 -2.16
N ALA A 448 -14.17 -19.68 -1.22
CA ALA A 448 -15.37 -19.48 -0.42
C ALA A 448 -15.31 -18.18 0.37
N LEU A 449 -14.16 -17.90 0.98
CA LEU A 449 -13.94 -16.64 1.68
C LEU A 449 -13.98 -15.44 0.73
N GLN A 450 -13.39 -15.57 -0.45
CA GLN A 450 -13.41 -14.51 -1.45
C GLN A 450 -14.84 -14.20 -1.90
N GLU A 451 -15.63 -15.21 -2.23
CA GLU A 451 -17.05 -15.05 -2.59
C GLU A 451 -17.86 -14.45 -1.43
N ALA A 452 -17.58 -14.83 -0.19
CA ALA A 452 -18.24 -14.26 0.99
C ALA A 452 -17.96 -12.76 1.17
N VAL A 453 -16.72 -12.32 0.95
CA VAL A 453 -16.33 -10.91 0.96
C VAL A 453 -16.98 -10.15 -0.19
N LEU A 454 -16.96 -10.71 -1.40
CA LEU A 454 -17.56 -10.07 -2.58
C LEU A 454 -19.06 -9.89 -2.39
N ALA A 455 -19.76 -10.94 -1.94
CA ALA A 455 -21.18 -10.86 -1.62
C ALA A 455 -21.47 -9.76 -0.60
N ALA A 456 -20.72 -9.74 0.52
CA ALA A 456 -20.94 -8.73 1.54
C ALA A 456 -20.72 -7.28 1.04
N ASP A 457 -19.77 -7.07 0.12
CA ASP A 457 -19.53 -5.78 -0.56
C ASP A 457 -20.69 -5.44 -1.51
N ASP A 458 -21.16 -6.40 -2.30
CA ASP A 458 -22.28 -6.23 -3.24
C ASP A 458 -23.60 -5.91 -2.54
N PHE A 459 -23.83 -6.49 -1.35
CA PHE A 459 -24.95 -6.14 -0.47
C PHE A 459 -24.76 -4.82 0.29
N GLY A 460 -23.63 -4.13 0.11
CA GLY A 460 -23.34 -2.83 0.73
C GLY A 460 -23.29 -2.88 2.26
N LEU A 461 -22.87 -4.01 2.84
CA LEU A 461 -22.92 -4.22 4.29
C LEU A 461 -21.81 -3.42 4.98
N PRO A 462 -22.13 -2.51 5.93
CA PRO A 462 -21.09 -1.67 6.53
C PRO A 462 -20.27 -2.41 7.60
N LYS A 463 -20.84 -3.44 8.25
CA LYS A 463 -20.21 -4.16 9.37
C LYS A 463 -20.40 -5.67 9.23
N VAL A 464 -19.30 -6.41 9.09
CA VAL A 464 -19.31 -7.83 8.72
C VAL A 464 -18.39 -8.66 9.63
N ILE A 465 -18.83 -9.86 10.01
CA ILE A 465 -17.99 -10.88 10.64
C ILE A 465 -17.94 -12.07 9.67
N LEU A 466 -16.76 -12.40 9.14
CA LEU A 466 -16.54 -13.54 8.25
C LEU A 466 -16.04 -14.73 9.07
N GLU A 467 -16.78 -15.84 9.02
CA GLU A 467 -16.47 -17.07 9.75
C GLU A 467 -16.07 -18.19 8.79
N ILE A 468 -14.90 -18.78 9.05
CA ILE A 468 -14.33 -19.86 8.23
C ILE A 468 -13.88 -21.02 9.09
N ASP A 469 -14.08 -22.26 8.61
CA ASP A 469 -13.64 -23.48 9.28
C ASP A 469 -12.30 -24.03 8.77
N SER A 470 -11.56 -23.22 7.99
CA SER A 470 -10.22 -23.54 7.47
C SER A 470 -9.12 -22.79 8.22
N LYS A 471 -8.33 -23.54 9.00
CA LYS A 471 -7.15 -23.01 9.71
C LYS A 471 -6.07 -22.52 8.77
N ASP A 472 -5.90 -23.20 7.64
CA ASP A 472 -4.87 -22.84 6.65
C ASP A 472 -5.18 -21.47 6.04
N VAL A 473 -6.45 -21.24 5.69
CA VAL A 473 -6.89 -19.96 5.12
C VAL A 473 -6.80 -18.84 6.17
N ILE A 474 -7.30 -19.06 7.39
CA ILE A 474 -7.24 -18.01 8.42
C ILE A 474 -5.81 -17.69 8.88
N THR A 475 -4.93 -18.69 8.88
CA THR A 475 -3.51 -18.48 9.16
C THR A 475 -2.84 -17.73 8.01
N ALA A 476 -3.23 -18.01 6.76
CA ALA A 476 -2.70 -17.33 5.58
C ALA A 476 -3.22 -15.88 5.41
N LEU A 477 -4.39 -15.54 5.99
CA LEU A 477 -4.89 -14.17 6.08
C LEU A 477 -4.05 -13.28 6.99
N ASP A 478 -3.32 -13.86 7.95
CA ASP A 478 -2.40 -13.10 8.77
C ASP A 478 -1.29 -12.53 7.88
N SER A 479 -1.26 -11.19 7.82
CA SER A 479 -0.46 -10.31 6.94
C SER A 479 1.02 -10.66 6.72
N ASN A 480 1.57 -11.57 7.53
CA ASN A 480 2.94 -12.06 7.47
C ASN A 480 3.22 -13.06 6.32
N LEU A 481 2.21 -13.73 5.74
CA LEU A 481 2.43 -14.86 4.83
C LEU A 481 2.05 -14.60 3.36
N LEU A 482 1.30 -13.52 3.07
CA LEU A 482 0.79 -13.20 1.73
C LEU A 482 1.90 -12.96 0.68
N CYS A 483 3.13 -12.63 1.10
CA CYS A 483 4.24 -12.29 0.20
C CYS A 483 5.10 -13.49 -0.25
N CYS A 484 4.71 -14.73 0.06
CA CYS A 484 5.59 -15.89 -0.14
C CYS A 484 5.36 -16.67 -1.46
N GLY A 485 4.24 -16.49 -2.17
CA GLY A 485 4.01 -17.05 -3.50
C GLY A 485 4.24 -18.58 -3.63
N ARG A 486 3.95 -19.34 -2.58
CA ARG A 486 4.20 -20.79 -2.50
C ARG A 486 2.92 -21.64 -2.56
N GLY A 487 1.72 -21.05 -2.49
CA GLY A 487 0.48 -21.81 -2.24
C GLY A 487 -0.66 -21.67 -3.27
N GLY A 488 -0.59 -20.72 -4.22
CA GLY A 488 -1.62 -20.53 -5.26
C GLY A 488 -2.93 -19.89 -4.78
N ILE A 489 -3.03 -19.51 -3.50
CA ILE A 489 -4.20 -18.84 -2.89
C ILE A 489 -3.91 -17.38 -2.53
N GLU A 490 -2.65 -16.96 -2.54
CA GLU A 490 -2.21 -15.64 -2.05
C GLU A 490 -2.95 -14.51 -2.75
N GLN A 491 -3.15 -14.63 -4.06
CA GLN A 491 -3.88 -13.63 -4.83
C GLN A 491 -5.36 -13.53 -4.41
N MET A 492 -6.00 -14.65 -4.07
CA MET A 492 -7.38 -14.62 -3.57
C MET A 492 -7.45 -13.95 -2.21
N LEU A 493 -6.47 -14.23 -1.34
CA LEU A 493 -6.39 -13.59 -0.03
C LEU A 493 -6.04 -12.11 -0.12
N MET A 494 -5.19 -11.70 -1.07
CA MET A 494 -4.96 -10.28 -1.36
C MET A 494 -6.25 -9.60 -1.82
N ASN A 495 -7.04 -10.24 -2.69
CA ASN A 495 -8.34 -9.72 -3.11
C ASN A 495 -9.32 -9.63 -1.93
N VAL A 496 -9.37 -10.65 -1.06
CA VAL A 496 -10.17 -10.66 0.18
C VAL A 496 -9.81 -9.45 1.03
N MET A 497 -8.52 -9.25 1.31
CA MET A 497 -8.05 -8.16 2.17
C MET A 497 -8.26 -6.78 1.54
N SER A 498 -8.04 -6.68 0.22
CA SER A 498 -8.29 -5.48 -0.56
C SER A 498 -9.77 -5.09 -0.54
N LYS A 499 -10.69 -6.01 -0.80
CA LYS A 499 -12.13 -5.73 -0.75
C LYS A 499 -12.61 -5.45 0.66
N SER A 500 -11.95 -6.05 1.65
CA SER A 500 -12.25 -5.83 3.06
C SER A 500 -12.04 -4.39 3.53
N SER A 501 -11.22 -3.59 2.83
CA SER A 501 -11.04 -2.16 3.15
C SER A 501 -12.29 -1.30 2.92
N ARG A 502 -13.29 -1.82 2.19
CA ARG A 502 -14.56 -1.14 1.88
C ARG A 502 -15.56 -1.20 3.03
N PHE A 503 -15.40 -2.17 3.92
CA PHE A 503 -16.25 -2.29 5.09
C PHE A 503 -15.85 -1.26 6.14
N ARG A 504 -16.85 -0.64 6.77
CA ARG A 504 -16.60 0.21 7.95
C ARG A 504 -16.03 -0.63 9.09
N ASN A 505 -16.47 -1.88 9.25
CA ASN A 505 -15.86 -2.82 10.18
C ASN A 505 -15.92 -4.24 9.63
N VAL A 506 -14.80 -4.97 9.69
CA VAL A 506 -14.71 -6.36 9.23
C VAL A 506 -13.84 -7.18 10.17
N TYR A 507 -14.29 -8.38 10.51
CA TYR A 507 -13.54 -9.35 11.30
C TYR A 507 -13.49 -10.70 10.59
N PHE A 508 -12.39 -11.42 10.78
CA PHE A 508 -12.22 -12.79 10.28
C PHE A 508 -12.08 -13.71 11.49
N SER A 509 -12.95 -14.71 11.62
CA SER A 509 -12.98 -15.58 12.78
C SER A 509 -12.88 -17.04 12.36
N TYR A 510 -12.03 -17.78 13.06
CA TYR A 510 -11.99 -19.22 12.94
C TYR A 510 -13.14 -19.81 13.74
N VAL A 511 -13.84 -20.77 13.15
CA VAL A 511 -14.91 -21.52 13.83
C VAL A 511 -14.71 -23.03 13.65
N LYS A 512 -15.22 -23.82 14.60
CA LYS A 512 -15.25 -25.27 14.42
C LYS A 512 -16.27 -25.63 13.35
N ARG A 513 -16.05 -26.77 12.68
CA ARG A 513 -16.94 -27.30 11.64
C ARG A 513 -18.41 -27.39 12.09
N SER A 514 -18.65 -27.68 13.37
CA SER A 514 -20.00 -27.75 13.97
C SER A 514 -20.74 -26.40 14.00
N ALA A 515 -20.02 -25.28 14.02
CA ALA A 515 -20.59 -23.93 13.96
C ALA A 515 -20.74 -23.40 12.51
N ASN A 516 -20.26 -24.16 11.51
CA ASN A 516 -20.24 -23.76 10.10
C ASN A 516 -21.12 -24.68 9.21
N GLN A 517 -22.09 -25.39 9.80
CA GLN A 517 -22.85 -26.44 9.12
C GLN A 517 -23.69 -25.90 7.97
N ALA A 518 -24.33 -24.74 8.13
CA ALA A 518 -25.14 -24.12 7.09
C ALA A 518 -24.35 -23.87 5.80
N ALA A 519 -23.15 -23.26 5.90
CA ALA A 519 -22.29 -22.98 4.74
C ALA A 519 -21.77 -24.26 4.08
N ARG A 520 -21.40 -25.27 4.87
CA ARG A 520 -20.93 -26.57 4.36
C ARG A 520 -22.02 -27.34 3.64
N TRP A 521 -23.23 -27.37 4.19
CA TRP A 521 -24.36 -28.00 3.51
C TRP A 521 -24.61 -27.32 2.16
N LEU A 522 -24.52 -25.99 2.13
CA LEU A 522 -24.69 -25.22 0.90
C LEU A 522 -23.60 -25.51 -0.15
N SER A 523 -22.34 -25.67 0.27
CA SER A 523 -21.26 -26.05 -0.65
C SER A 523 -21.43 -27.48 -1.18
N CYS A 524 -21.94 -28.40 -0.36
CA CYS A 524 -22.30 -29.75 -0.82
C CYS A 524 -23.45 -29.73 -1.83
N LEU A 525 -24.48 -28.91 -1.57
CA LEU A 525 -25.62 -28.76 -2.47
C LEU A 525 -25.20 -28.18 -3.83
N ALA A 526 -24.18 -27.30 -3.84
CA ALA A 526 -23.63 -26.73 -5.06
C ALA A 526 -23.03 -27.78 -6.03
N LYS A 527 -22.79 -29.02 -5.58
CA LYS A 527 -22.39 -30.13 -6.48
C LYS A 527 -23.53 -30.56 -7.41
N VAL A 528 -24.76 -30.20 -7.07
CA VAL A 528 -25.98 -30.58 -7.80
C VAL A 528 -26.57 -29.37 -8.52
N ASP A 529 -26.58 -28.18 -7.90
CA ASP A 529 -27.22 -26.98 -8.45
C ASP A 529 -26.40 -25.69 -8.20
N VAL A 530 -26.73 -24.57 -8.83
CA VAL A 530 -26.18 -23.24 -8.50
C VAL A 530 -27.29 -22.37 -7.93
N ILE A 531 -27.12 -21.87 -6.71
CA ILE A 531 -28.14 -21.11 -5.98
C ILE A 531 -27.56 -19.77 -5.55
N SER A 532 -28.19 -18.67 -5.94
CA SER A 532 -27.95 -17.34 -5.36
C SER A 532 -29.30 -16.79 -4.94
N LEU A 533 -29.45 -16.43 -3.67
CA LEU A 533 -30.66 -15.80 -3.16
C LEU A 533 -30.33 -14.52 -2.41
N ASP A 534 -31.05 -13.47 -2.78
CA ASP A 534 -30.88 -12.12 -2.27
C ASP A 534 -32.17 -11.69 -1.55
N GLY A 535 -32.07 -11.28 -0.29
CA GLY A 535 -33.21 -10.72 0.46
C GLY A 535 -34.18 -11.77 1.04
N GLU A 536 -35.46 -11.38 1.23
CA GLU A 536 -36.49 -12.23 1.86
C GLU A 536 -37.12 -13.25 0.91
N GLN A 537 -36.37 -13.73 -0.09
CA GLN A 537 -36.81 -14.84 -0.92
C GLN A 537 -36.84 -16.15 -0.12
N THR A 538 -37.56 -17.14 -0.63
CA THR A 538 -37.83 -18.40 0.08
C THR A 538 -36.54 -19.20 0.27
N VAL A 539 -35.90 -19.05 1.43
CA VAL A 539 -34.76 -19.87 1.85
C VAL A 539 -35.18 -21.35 1.93
N PRO A 540 -34.39 -22.30 1.39
CA PRO A 540 -34.70 -23.73 1.48
C PRO A 540 -34.99 -24.17 2.91
N GLN A 541 -36.03 -24.97 3.10
CA GLN A 541 -36.50 -25.38 4.44
C GLN A 541 -35.41 -26.13 5.22
N ASP A 542 -34.63 -26.98 4.53
CA ASP A 542 -33.52 -27.72 5.12
C ASP A 542 -32.41 -26.79 5.63
N LEU A 543 -32.14 -25.69 4.91
CA LEU A 543 -31.16 -24.70 5.35
C LEU A 543 -31.65 -23.92 6.58
N LYS A 544 -32.95 -23.61 6.67
CA LYS A 544 -33.53 -22.98 7.87
C LYS A 544 -33.35 -23.89 9.09
N LEU A 545 -33.62 -25.19 8.95
CA LEU A 545 -33.42 -26.17 10.02
C LEU A 545 -31.95 -26.24 10.45
N LEU A 546 -31.00 -26.21 9.50
CA LEU A 546 -29.57 -26.23 9.80
C LEU A 546 -29.09 -24.95 10.50
N CYS A 547 -29.57 -23.78 10.06
CA CYS A 547 -29.29 -22.50 10.73
C CYS A 547 -29.80 -22.47 12.18
N SER A 548 -30.88 -23.20 12.48
CA SER A 548 -31.38 -23.38 13.84
C SER A 548 -30.60 -24.44 14.62
N ALA A 549 -30.12 -25.49 13.94
CA ALA A 549 -29.38 -26.60 14.56
C ALA A 549 -27.91 -26.27 14.87
N ASP A 550 -27.29 -25.37 14.11
CA ASP A 550 -25.91 -24.92 14.38
C ASP A 550 -25.83 -23.77 15.40
N ALA A 551 -26.96 -23.13 15.74
CA ALA A 551 -27.11 -22.21 16.85
C ALA A 551 -27.22 -22.96 18.21
N PRO A 552 -26.89 -22.32 19.36
CA PRO A 552 -27.14 -22.92 20.66
C PRO A 552 -28.64 -23.20 20.86
N PRO A 553 -29.01 -24.27 21.60
CA PRO A 553 -30.41 -24.54 21.94
C PRO A 553 -31.00 -23.35 22.70
N GLU A 554 -32.24 -22.98 22.38
CA GLU A 554 -32.97 -21.93 23.11
C GLU A 554 -33.01 -22.32 24.60
N GLY A 555 -32.38 -21.49 25.44
CA GLY A 555 -32.29 -21.66 26.88
C GLY A 555 -33.51 -21.13 27.62
#